data_AF-A0A813JBL0-F1
#
_entry.id   AF-A0A813JBL0-F1
#
_cell.length_a   1.000
_cell.length_b   1.000
_cell.length_c   1.000
_cell.angle_alpha   90.00
_cell.angle_beta   90.00
_cell.angle_gamma   90.00
#
_symmetry.space_group_name_H-M   'P 1'
#
loop_
_entity.id
_entity.type
_entity.pdbx_description
1 polymer ?
#
loop_
_entity_poly.entity_id
_entity_poly.type
_entity_poly.pdbx_seq_one_letter_code
_entity_poly.pdbx_strand_id
1 'polypeptide(L)'
;MAIKDTLLRLKVFAAAPWFPVVIGILSGANLFVLVLSGPLVVLYCSAVLASPKRWLWTAVANAVGTVLGCGLMLMLLERRGAEFFKQEFPGAFQSKWWTWTETQMQSYGPLAAVPVAAMPIILHPLIFFGHLTNMTDL
;
A
#
# COMPACT_ATOMS: atom_id res chain seq x y z
N MET A 1 -11.85 -15.30 31.78
CA MET A 1 -12.71 -15.96 30.77
C MET A 1 -13.00 -15.03 29.59
N ALA A 2 -13.52 -13.82 29.82
CA ALA A 2 -13.92 -12.86 28.78
C ALA A 2 -12.90 -12.58 27.65
N ILE A 3 -11.60 -12.47 27.95
CA ILE A 3 -10.57 -12.18 26.93
C ILE A 3 -10.44 -13.32 25.91
N LYS A 4 -10.52 -14.59 26.35
CA LYS A 4 -10.43 -15.74 25.44
C LYS A 4 -11.62 -15.78 24.47
N ASP A 5 -12.80 -15.45 24.97
CA ASP A 5 -14.02 -15.42 24.15
C ASP A 5 -13.98 -14.29 23.12
N THR A 6 -13.46 -13.12 23.50
CA THR A 6 -13.22 -12.01 22.57
C THR A 6 -12.22 -12.39 21.48
N LEU A 7 -11.09 -13.01 21.84
CA LEU A 7 -10.08 -13.45 20.87
C LEU A 7 -10.62 -14.50 19.89
N LEU A 8 -11.46 -15.43 20.37
CA LEU A 8 -12.11 -16.41 19.51
C LEU A 8 -13.08 -15.75 18.52
N ARG A 9 -13.85 -14.76 18.96
CA ARG A 9 -14.75 -13.98 18.06
C ARG A 9 -13.97 -13.21 17.01
N LEU A 10 -12.86 -12.55 17.38
CA LEU A 10 -11.99 -11.86 16.42
C LEU A 10 -11.38 -12.84 15.40
N LYS A 11 -10.95 -14.02 15.85
CA LYS A 11 -10.41 -15.04 14.94
C LYS A 11 -11.44 -15.50 13.93
N VAL A 12 -12.69 -15.75 14.36
CA VAL A 12 -13.78 -16.15 13.46
C VAL A 12 -14.09 -15.03 12.46
N PHE A 13 -14.10 -13.79 12.91
CA PHE A 13 -14.31 -12.62 12.04
C PHE A 13 -13.20 -12.47 10.99
N ALA A 14 -11.93 -12.53 11.40
CA ALA A 14 -10.79 -12.44 10.50
C ALA A 14 -10.62 -13.67 9.58
N ALA A 15 -11.20 -14.82 9.95
CA ALA A 15 -11.23 -16.03 9.13
C ALA A 15 -12.35 -16.05 8.08
N ALA A 16 -13.21 -15.03 8.06
CA ALA A 16 -14.34 -14.98 7.14
C ALA A 16 -13.87 -14.94 5.67
N PRO A 17 -14.59 -15.60 4.73
CA PRO A 17 -14.18 -15.70 3.33
C PRO A 17 -14.19 -14.35 2.59
N TRP A 18 -14.94 -13.36 3.07
CA TRP A 18 -14.97 -12.00 2.52
C TRP A 18 -13.82 -11.11 3.01
N PHE A 19 -13.15 -11.50 4.10
CA PHE A 19 -12.13 -10.68 4.76
C PHE A 19 -10.93 -10.36 3.84
N PRO A 20 -10.42 -11.30 3.02
CA PRO A 20 -9.38 -11.01 2.01
C PRO A 20 -9.79 -9.92 1.00
N VAL A 21 -11.06 -9.89 0.59
CA VAL A 21 -11.55 -8.88 -0.37
C VAL A 21 -11.51 -7.49 0.24
N VAL A 22 -11.93 -7.36 1.50
CA VAL A 22 -11.86 -6.09 2.23
C VAL A 22 -10.42 -5.62 2.40
N ILE A 23 -9.49 -6.53 2.68
CA ILE A 23 -8.05 -6.21 2.69
C ILE A 23 -7.63 -5.67 1.32
N GLY A 24 -7.96 -6.34 0.22
CA GLY A 24 -7.63 -5.86 -1.12
C GLY A 24 -8.16 -4.46 -1.40
N ILE A 25 -9.43 -4.20 -1.10
CA ILE A 25 -10.03 -2.86 -1.26
C ILE A 25 -9.29 -1.82 -0.43
N LEU A 26 -9.03 -2.13 0.85
CA LEU A 26 -8.29 -1.23 1.74
C LEU A 26 -6.85 -1.02 1.28
N SER A 27 -6.21 -2.00 0.65
CA SER A 27 -4.86 -1.86 0.09
C SER A 27 -4.82 -0.91 -1.11
N GLY A 28 -5.83 -0.97 -1.98
CA GLY A 28 -5.98 0.03 -3.04
C GLY A 28 -6.26 1.42 -2.48
N ALA A 29 -7.17 1.53 -1.49
CA ALA A 29 -7.50 2.79 -0.84
C ALA A 29 -6.34 3.38 -0.01
N ASN A 30 -5.44 2.54 0.52
CA ASN A 30 -4.27 2.95 1.28
C ASN A 30 -3.33 3.83 0.47
N LEU A 31 -3.33 3.70 -0.86
CA LEU A 31 -2.60 4.61 -1.73
C LEU A 31 -3.15 6.04 -1.71
N PHE A 32 -4.39 6.26 -1.29
CA PHE A 32 -5.00 7.59 -1.22
C PHE A 32 -5.18 8.09 0.22
N VAL A 33 -4.84 7.28 1.22
CA VAL A 33 -5.07 7.58 2.64
C VAL A 33 -3.81 7.37 3.45
N LEU A 34 -3.14 8.47 3.82
CA LEU A 34 -1.86 8.46 4.53
C LEU A 34 -1.87 7.67 5.85
N VAL A 35 -3.00 7.69 6.57
CA VAL A 35 -3.10 7.10 7.92
C VAL A 35 -3.49 5.62 7.90
N LEU A 36 -3.85 5.07 6.72
CA LEU A 36 -4.41 3.72 6.63
C LEU A 36 -3.34 2.61 6.70
N SER A 37 -2.05 2.93 6.50
CA SER A 37 -0.99 1.93 6.32
C SER A 37 -0.75 1.09 7.58
N GLY A 38 -0.69 1.71 8.76
CA GLY A 38 -0.52 1.00 10.03
C GLY A 38 -1.68 0.05 10.33
N PRO A 39 -2.94 0.54 10.36
CA PRO A 39 -4.11 -0.31 10.56
C PRO A 39 -4.23 -1.44 9.53
N LEU A 40 -3.90 -1.17 8.26
CA LEU A 40 -3.95 -2.17 7.20
C LEU A 40 -2.98 -3.32 7.43
N VAL A 41 -1.74 -3.03 7.86
CA VAL A 41 -0.76 -4.07 8.20
C VAL A 41 -1.27 -4.95 9.34
N VAL A 42 -1.86 -4.35 10.37
CA VAL A 42 -2.44 -5.10 11.51
C VAL A 42 -3.60 -5.99 11.04
N LEU A 43 -4.49 -5.48 10.19
CA LEU A 43 -5.60 -6.24 9.62
C LEU A 43 -5.12 -7.38 8.73
N TYR A 44 -4.13 -7.13 7.87
CA TYR A 44 -3.52 -8.12 6.99
C TYR A 44 -2.88 -9.25 7.80
N CYS A 45 -2.03 -8.92 8.78
CA CYS A 45 -1.41 -9.90 9.67
C CYS A 45 -2.46 -10.70 10.43
N SER A 46 -3.52 -10.03 10.91
CA SER A 46 -4.63 -10.70 11.61
C SER A 46 -5.35 -11.71 10.71
N ALA A 47 -5.59 -11.40 9.43
CA ALA A 47 -6.19 -12.34 8.48
C ALA A 47 -5.32 -13.57 8.24
N VAL A 48 -4.02 -13.35 8.01
CA VAL A 48 -3.05 -14.41 7.74
C VAL A 48 -2.93 -15.34 8.95
N LEU A 49 -2.84 -14.77 10.16
CA LEU A 49 -2.75 -15.54 11.41
C LEU A 49 -4.06 -16.25 11.76
N ALA A 50 -5.22 -15.65 11.46
CA ALA A 50 -6.52 -16.25 11.74
C ALA A 50 -6.81 -17.46 10.83
N SER A 51 -6.34 -17.43 9.57
CA SER A 51 -6.55 -18.48 8.58
C SER A 51 -5.28 -18.78 7.78
N PRO A 52 -4.27 -19.43 8.40
CA PRO A 52 -2.97 -19.68 7.77
C PRO A 52 -3.07 -20.54 6.52
N LYS A 53 -4.09 -21.40 6.38
CA LYS A 53 -4.32 -22.19 5.14
C LYS A 53 -4.73 -21.34 3.94
N ARG A 54 -5.23 -20.12 4.15
CA ARG A 54 -5.74 -19.20 3.11
C ARG A 54 -4.84 -17.98 2.91
N TRP A 55 -3.63 -17.99 3.46
CA TRP A 55 -2.71 -16.85 3.41
C TRP A 55 -2.44 -16.38 1.97
N LEU A 56 -2.33 -17.32 1.02
CA LEU A 56 -2.14 -17.03 -0.40
C LEU A 56 -3.28 -16.19 -0.97
N TRP A 57 -4.53 -16.50 -0.63
CA TRP A 57 -5.69 -15.74 -1.09
C TRP A 57 -5.67 -14.31 -0.54
N THR A 58 -5.31 -14.14 0.73
CA THR A 58 -5.15 -12.82 1.34
C THR A 58 -4.01 -12.02 0.68
N ALA A 59 -2.89 -12.68 0.41
CA ALA A 59 -1.75 -12.06 -0.27
C ALA A 59 -2.11 -11.62 -1.70
N VAL A 60 -2.80 -12.48 -2.46
CA VAL A 60 -3.27 -12.17 -3.83
C VAL A 60 -4.29 -11.04 -3.82
N ALA A 61 -5.29 -11.07 -2.92
CA ALA A 61 -6.28 -10.00 -2.83
C ALA A 61 -5.64 -8.65 -2.47
N ASN A 62 -4.69 -8.65 -1.52
CA ASN A 62 -3.87 -7.50 -1.18
C ASN A 62 -3.09 -6.97 -2.40
N ALA A 63 -2.40 -7.86 -3.13
CA ALA A 63 -1.63 -7.50 -4.31
C ALA A 63 -2.51 -6.91 -5.43
N VAL A 64 -3.65 -7.54 -5.74
CA VAL A 64 -4.61 -7.05 -6.73
C VAL A 64 -5.13 -5.67 -6.35
N GLY A 65 -5.49 -5.47 -5.08
CA GLY A 65 -5.91 -4.19 -4.54
C GLY A 65 -4.87 -3.08 -4.74
N THR A 66 -3.62 -3.36 -4.35
CA THR A 66 -2.50 -2.43 -4.50
C THR A 66 -2.22 -2.12 -5.96
N VAL A 67 -2.21 -3.12 -6.85
CA VAL A 67 -1.99 -2.92 -8.29
C VAL A 67 -3.08 -2.05 -8.91
N LEU A 68 -4.35 -2.29 -8.56
CA LEU A 68 -5.47 -1.46 -9.01
C LEU A 68 -5.36 -0.03 -8.48
N GLY A 69 -5.00 0.15 -7.20
CA GLY A 69 -4.73 1.46 -6.61
C GLY A 69 -3.60 2.20 -7.34
N CYS A 70 -2.48 1.53 -7.60
CA CYS A 70 -1.34 2.07 -8.34
C CYS A 70 -1.77 2.49 -9.74
N GLY A 71 -2.48 1.62 -10.46
CA GLY A 71 -2.95 1.90 -11.82
C GLY A 71 -3.90 3.10 -11.87
N LEU A 72 -4.84 3.20 -10.93
CA LEU A 72 -5.73 4.37 -10.81
C LEU A 72 -4.94 5.64 -10.52
N MET A 73 -3.92 5.57 -9.66
CA MET A 73 -3.09 6.71 -9.32
C MET A 73 -2.23 7.17 -10.49
N LEU A 74 -1.65 6.25 -11.25
CA LEU A 74 -0.93 6.55 -12.50
C LEU A 74 -1.84 7.19 -13.54
N MET A 75 -3.05 6.67 -13.72
CA MET A 75 -4.04 7.25 -14.63
C MET A 75 -4.43 8.68 -14.22
N LEU A 76 -4.57 8.93 -12.91
CA LEU A 76 -4.82 10.29 -12.40
C LEU A 76 -3.61 11.21 -12.62
N LEU A 77 -2.40 10.68 -12.43
CA LEU A 77 -1.15 11.41 -12.66
C LEU A 77 -1.01 11.83 -14.12
N GLU A 78 -1.25 10.92 -15.06
CA GLU A 78 -1.21 11.19 -16.50
C GLU A 78 -2.27 12.22 -16.92
N ARG A 79 -3.46 12.20 -16.34
CA ARG A 79 -4.56 13.10 -16.72
C ARG A 79 -4.52 14.48 -16.07
N ARG A 80 -4.07 14.58 -14.82
CA ARG A 80 -4.11 15.82 -14.03
C ARG A 80 -2.73 16.43 -13.74
N GLY A 81 -1.66 15.68 -14.01
CA GLY A 81 -0.29 16.10 -13.78
C GLY A 81 0.12 16.06 -12.30
N ALA A 82 1.42 16.26 -12.07
CA ALA A 82 2.04 16.17 -10.74
C ALA A 82 1.57 17.29 -9.78
N GLU A 83 1.21 18.46 -10.30
CA GLU A 83 0.78 19.61 -9.50
C GLU A 83 -0.52 19.35 -8.73
N PHE A 84 -1.44 18.58 -9.31
CA PHE A 84 -2.67 18.16 -8.63
C PHE A 84 -2.35 17.34 -7.36
N PHE A 85 -1.39 16.42 -7.44
CA PHE A 85 -1.01 15.58 -6.31
C PHE A 85 -0.27 16.35 -5.22
N LYS A 86 0.53 17.36 -5.58
CA LYS A 86 1.17 18.25 -4.60
C LYS A 86 0.14 19.04 -3.79
N GLN A 87 -0.98 19.42 -4.41
CA GLN A 87 -2.07 20.14 -3.76
C GLN A 87 -2.96 19.22 -2.91
N GLU A 88 -3.28 18.02 -3.39
CA GLU A 88 -4.16 17.07 -2.69
C GLU A 88 -3.43 16.33 -1.56
N PHE A 89 -2.14 16.05 -1.72
CA PHE A 89 -1.33 15.30 -0.74
C PHE A 89 -0.07 16.07 -0.28
N PRO A 90 -0.18 17.32 0.20
CA PRO A 90 0.99 18.13 0.55
C PRO A 90 1.82 17.48 1.67
N GLY A 91 1.15 16.80 2.62
CA GLY A 91 1.81 16.06 3.69
C GLY A 91 2.61 14.84 3.22
N ALA A 92 2.29 14.27 2.06
CA ALA A 92 3.08 13.19 1.46
C ALA A 92 4.41 13.72 0.94
N PHE A 93 4.38 14.81 0.17
CA PHE A 93 5.56 15.43 -0.44
C PHE A 93 6.48 16.12 0.58
N GLN A 94 5.93 16.68 1.66
CA GLN A 94 6.71 17.30 2.73
C GLN A 94 7.24 16.30 3.76
N SER A 95 6.90 15.02 3.62
CA SER A 95 7.33 14.00 4.58
C SER A 95 8.82 13.70 4.46
N LYS A 96 9.48 13.44 5.59
CA LYS A 96 10.87 12.92 5.63
C LYS A 96 11.06 11.67 4.76
N TRP A 97 10.00 10.86 4.63
CA TRP A 97 10.01 9.64 3.84
C TRP A 97 10.06 9.90 2.33
N TRP A 98 9.48 11.01 1.87
CA TRP A 98 9.60 11.46 0.48
C TRP A 98 11.07 11.76 0.14
N THR A 99 11.69 12.66 0.91
CA THR A 99 13.10 13.03 0.71
C THR A 99 14.03 11.83 0.83
N TRP A 100 13.79 10.95 1.79
CA TRP A 100 14.59 9.73 1.96
C TRP A 100 14.47 8.81 0.74
N THR A 101 13.26 8.57 0.25
CA THR A 101 13.01 7.74 -0.94
C THR A 101 13.68 8.35 -2.17
N GLU A 102 13.57 9.66 -2.35
CA GLU A 102 14.22 10.39 -3.43
C GLU A 102 15.75 10.23 -3.39
N THR A 103 16.38 10.40 -2.22
CA THR A 103 17.82 10.16 -2.08
C THR A 103 18.22 8.73 -2.40
N GLN A 104 17.44 7.73 -1.95
CA GLN A 104 17.73 6.32 -2.27
C GLN A 104 17.59 6.04 -3.77
N MET A 105 16.54 6.55 -4.40
CA MET A 105 16.30 6.39 -5.85
C MET A 105 17.39 7.08 -6.67
N GLN A 106 17.87 8.26 -6.25
CA GLN A 106 19.00 8.93 -6.91
C GLN A 106 20.33 8.18 -6.75
N SER A 107 20.53 7.50 -5.61
CA SER A 107 21.80 6.81 -5.31
C SER A 107 21.91 5.42 -5.94
N TYR A 108 20.81 4.65 -5.97
CA TYR A 108 20.80 3.26 -6.40
C TYR A 108 19.87 2.96 -7.59
N GLY A 109 19.20 4.00 -8.13
CA GLY A 109 18.29 3.85 -9.26
C GLY A 109 17.11 2.91 -8.97
N PRO A 110 16.65 2.12 -9.95
CA PRO A 110 15.50 1.21 -9.78
C PRO A 110 15.68 0.15 -8.68
N LEU A 111 16.92 -0.21 -8.32
CA LEU A 111 17.17 -1.19 -7.27
C LEU A 111 16.75 -0.69 -5.87
N ALA A 112 16.80 0.63 -5.64
CA ALA A 112 16.28 1.21 -4.40
C ALA A 112 14.76 1.07 -4.27
N ALA A 113 14.03 0.85 -5.36
CA ALA A 113 12.58 0.70 -5.31
C ALA A 113 12.13 -0.52 -4.54
N VAL A 114 12.92 -1.60 -4.54
CA VAL A 114 12.59 -2.87 -3.87
C VAL A 114 12.49 -2.70 -2.35
N PRO A 115 13.53 -2.22 -1.63
CA PRO A 115 13.43 -2.02 -0.18
C PRO A 115 12.44 -0.92 0.20
N VAL A 116 12.28 0.13 -0.62
CA VAL A 116 11.30 1.21 -0.37
C VAL A 116 9.87 0.68 -0.47
N ALA A 117 9.57 -0.14 -1.47
CA ALA A 117 8.24 -0.75 -1.65
C ALA A 117 7.88 -1.75 -0.52
N ALA A 118 8.89 -2.37 0.10
CA ALA A 118 8.69 -3.29 1.20
C ALA A 118 8.39 -2.59 2.54
N MET A 119 8.63 -1.28 2.63
CA MET A 119 8.36 -0.52 3.84
C MET A 119 6.87 -0.15 3.95
N PRO A 120 6.30 -0.08 5.17
CA PRO A 120 4.95 0.42 5.41
C PRO A 120 4.93 1.96 5.35
N ILE A 121 5.55 2.54 4.33
CA ILE A 121 5.62 3.97 4.08
C ILE A 121 4.73 4.35 2.90
N ILE A 122 4.56 5.65 2.72
CA ILE A 122 3.78 6.24 1.64
C ILE A 122 4.41 5.83 0.30
N LEU A 123 3.68 5.08 -0.54
CA LEU A 123 4.17 4.57 -1.83
C LEU A 123 4.16 5.60 -2.98
N HIS A 124 3.56 6.78 -2.75
CA HIS A 124 3.47 7.84 -3.76
C HIS A 124 4.81 8.16 -4.45
N PRO A 125 5.93 8.44 -3.75
CA PRO A 125 7.19 8.77 -4.43
C PRO A 125 7.63 7.67 -5.39
N LEU A 126 7.44 6.41 -5.01
CA LEU A 126 7.82 5.28 -5.85
C LEU A 126 7.00 5.22 -7.15
N ILE A 127 5.71 5.53 -7.08
CA ILE A 127 4.82 5.55 -8.24
C ILE A 127 5.20 6.70 -9.19
N PHE A 128 5.53 7.87 -8.63
CA PHE A 128 6.03 9.01 -9.39
C PHE A 128 7.36 8.71 -10.08
N PHE A 129 8.34 8.17 -9.35
CA PHE A 129 9.63 7.80 -9.93
C PHE A 129 9.47 6.72 -11.00
N GLY A 130 8.63 5.70 -10.76
CA GLY A 130 8.34 4.67 -11.75
C GLY A 130 7.77 5.24 -13.06
N HIS A 131 6.85 6.21 -12.97
CA HIS A 131 6.32 6.90 -14.14
C HIS A 131 7.40 7.69 -14.88
N LEU A 132 8.23 8.44 -14.14
CA LEU A 132 9.31 9.25 -14.73
C LEU A 132 10.40 8.38 -15.38
N THR A 133 10.76 7.23 -14.79
CA THR A 133 11.75 6.32 -15.39
C THR A 133 11.25 5.72 -16.70
N ASN A 134 9.94 5.50 -16.83
CA ASN A 134 9.34 4.95 -18.05
C ASN A 134 9.27 5.99 -19.20
N MET A 135 9.47 7.28 -18.91
CA MET A 135 9.59 8.34 -19.92
C MET A 135 11.01 8.44 -20.51
N THR A 136 12.02 7.84 -19.88
CA THR A 136 13.41 7.90 -20.35
C THR A 136 13.73 6.84 -21.42
N ASP A 137 12.84 5.86 -21.62
CA ASP A 137 12.99 4.76 -22.59
C ASP A 137 12.22 4.98 -23.92
N LEU A 138 11.87 6.23 -24.26
CA LEU A 138 11.31 6.67 -25.55
C LEU A 138 12.19 7.74 -26.20
#